data_AF-A0A1V2ZBU2-F1
#
_entry.id   AF-A0A1V2ZBU2-F1
#
_cell.length_a   1.000
_cell.length_b   1.000
_cell.length_c   1.000
_cell.angle_alpha   90.00
_cell.angle_beta   90.00
_cell.angle_gamma   90.00
#
_symmetry.space_group_name_H-M   'P 1'
#
loop_
_entity.id
_entity.type
_entity.pdbx_description
1 polymer ?
#
loop_
_entity_poly.entity_id
_entity_poly.type
_entity_poly.pdbx_seq_one_letter_code
_entity_poly.pdbx_strand_id
1 'polypeptide(L)'
;MVRESLAISAYAIGDFALALRELRTYRRISGSDEQVPLMVDSERGVGRPDKALELGRSIDRSALTVGAQVSLAIAMSGARLDLGQAELALMELEIPQLDPNKAFSYSPDLFAAYAAVLEELGRTEEAAQWQRRADVAARAVFAAEGGGDDETIEVVEEEDESFTVIEGGDAPTAAFDDESESAESSDGTGDGDDDLVDADVDEPIEADEPIEADEPIELDDPADPDAALDEDDTAGGETEDSGLDPIAADDDSDPDADDSDADSVAPVDSDTDSIAPIDSDTDSDAPTDSDGSDDAVDSDSVDADPTVAHDADADADADTDTDTTDTDEEPRVQNPED
;
A
#
# COMPACT_ATOMS: atom_id res chain seq x y z
N MET A 1 -19.13 13.32 6.09
CA MET A 1 -19.26 13.36 4.62
C MET A 1 -18.55 14.56 3.99
N VAL A 2 -19.03 15.81 4.07
CA VAL A 2 -18.41 16.94 3.31
C VAL A 2 -16.89 17.12 3.54
N ARG A 3 -16.43 17.06 4.81
CA ARG A 3 -14.99 17.20 5.14
C ARG A 3 -14.13 16.09 4.56
N GLU A 4 -14.63 14.86 4.61
CA GLU A 4 -13.94 13.67 4.09
C GLU A 4 -13.87 13.70 2.56
N SER A 5 -14.98 14.01 1.89
CA SER A 5 -15.00 14.14 0.43
C SER A 5 -14.07 15.25 -0.05
N LEU A 6 -14.02 16.39 0.65
CA LEU A 6 -13.08 17.47 0.34
C LEU A 6 -11.63 17.03 0.55
N ALA A 7 -11.34 16.34 1.66
CA ALA A 7 -10.02 15.79 1.94
C ALA A 7 -9.55 14.82 0.84
N ILE A 8 -10.40 13.86 0.46
CA ILE A 8 -10.09 12.87 -0.57
C ILE A 8 -9.88 13.55 -1.93
N SER A 9 -10.71 14.54 -2.27
CA SER A 9 -10.56 15.31 -3.51
C SER A 9 -9.25 16.10 -3.53
N ALA A 10 -8.90 16.76 -2.41
CA ALA A 10 -7.65 17.50 -2.26
C ALA A 10 -6.44 16.56 -2.37
N TYR A 11 -6.50 15.39 -1.75
CA TYR A 11 -5.49 14.35 -1.85
C TYR A 11 -5.31 13.88 -3.30
N ALA A 12 -6.41 13.61 -4.01
CA ALA A 12 -6.37 13.15 -5.40
C ALA A 12 -5.74 14.16 -6.37
N ILE A 13 -5.85 15.46 -6.10
CA ILE A 13 -5.20 16.51 -6.90
C ILE A 13 -3.80 16.90 -6.40
N GLY A 14 -3.31 16.25 -5.34
CA GLY A 14 -1.98 16.51 -4.76
C GLY A 14 -1.89 17.73 -3.85
N ASP A 15 -3.01 18.35 -3.44
CA ASP A 15 -3.00 19.39 -2.40
C ASP A 15 -2.97 18.74 -1.00
N PHE A 16 -1.80 18.21 -0.66
CA PHE A 16 -1.59 17.45 0.57
C PHE A 16 -1.73 18.30 1.83
N ALA A 17 -1.41 19.60 1.77
CA ALA A 17 -1.59 20.51 2.89
C ALA A 17 -3.09 20.73 3.20
N LEU A 18 -3.90 20.93 2.16
CA LEU A 18 -5.35 21.00 2.30
C LEU A 18 -5.92 19.66 2.79
N ALA A 19 -5.50 18.55 2.19
CA ALA A 19 -5.92 17.21 2.60
C ALA A 19 -5.67 16.98 4.09
N LEU A 20 -4.45 17.26 4.60
CA LEU A 20 -4.13 17.13 6.03
C LEU A 20 -5.02 17.98 6.93
N ARG A 21 -5.28 19.23 6.57
CA ARG A 21 -6.15 20.12 7.35
C ARG A 21 -7.56 19.55 7.48
N GLU A 22 -8.12 19.08 6.37
CA GLU A 22 -9.47 18.53 6.33
C GLU A 22 -9.55 17.15 6.99
N LEU A 23 -8.55 16.28 6.82
CA LEU A 23 -8.48 14.97 7.46
C LEU A 23 -8.35 15.08 8.99
N ARG A 24 -7.51 15.98 9.50
CA ARG A 24 -7.41 16.25 10.95
C ARG A 24 -8.73 16.75 11.51
N THR A 25 -9.43 17.59 10.75
CA THR A 25 -10.76 18.09 11.13
C THR A 25 -11.80 16.97 11.10
N TYR A 26 -11.79 16.13 10.06
CA TYR A 26 -12.64 14.95 9.97
C TYR A 26 -12.42 14.02 11.16
N ARG A 27 -11.17 13.62 11.44
CA ARG A 27 -10.80 12.74 12.54
C ARG A 27 -11.26 13.27 13.89
N ARG A 28 -11.12 14.58 14.15
CA ARG A 28 -11.60 15.22 15.38
C ARG A 28 -13.12 15.15 15.54
N ILE A 29 -13.86 15.30 14.44
CA ILE A 29 -15.33 15.34 14.45
C ILE A 29 -15.93 13.92 14.45
N SER A 30 -15.35 13.01 13.67
CA SER A 30 -15.83 11.63 13.53
C SER A 30 -15.33 10.72 14.64
N GLY A 31 -14.16 11.01 15.22
CA GLY A 31 -13.43 10.11 16.11
C GLY A 31 -12.88 8.87 15.40
N SER A 32 -12.89 8.83 14.07
CA SER A 32 -12.48 7.67 13.28
C SER A 32 -11.04 7.80 12.77
N ASP A 33 -10.28 6.72 12.94
CA ASP A 33 -8.90 6.59 12.47
C ASP A 33 -8.79 5.93 11.07
N GLU A 34 -9.91 5.61 10.43
CA GLU A 34 -9.93 4.92 9.11
C GLU A 34 -9.19 5.69 8.02
N GLN A 35 -9.15 7.02 8.10
CA GLN A 35 -8.48 7.87 7.12
C GLN A 35 -7.04 8.26 7.51
N VAL A 36 -6.48 7.69 8.58
CA VAL A 36 -5.08 7.93 8.95
C VAL A 36 -4.08 7.52 7.84
N PRO A 37 -4.28 6.46 7.04
CA PRO A 37 -3.40 6.15 5.92
C PRO A 37 -3.22 7.34 4.95
N LEU A 38 -4.31 8.03 4.59
CA LEU A 38 -4.24 9.22 3.74
C LEU A 38 -3.52 10.39 4.42
N MET A 39 -3.65 10.51 5.75
CA MET A 39 -2.90 11.52 6.50
C MET A 39 -1.40 11.22 6.49
N VAL A 40 -1.01 9.97 6.72
CA VAL A 40 0.39 9.53 6.66
C VAL A 40 0.97 9.81 5.27
N ASP A 41 0.24 9.44 4.21
CA ASP A 41 0.71 9.69 2.86
C ASP A 41 0.78 11.19 2.52
N SER A 42 -0.17 11.99 3.00
CA SER A 42 -0.13 13.45 2.83
C SER A 42 1.03 14.12 3.59
N GLU A 43 1.43 13.61 4.77
CA GLU A 43 2.65 14.08 5.46
C GLU A 43 3.90 13.82 4.61
N ARG A 44 3.97 12.68 3.91
CA ARG A 44 5.04 12.43 2.92
C ARG A 44 4.96 13.40 1.75
N GLY A 45 3.76 13.64 1.22
CA GLY A 45 3.52 14.54 0.09
C GLY A 45 3.94 15.99 0.35
N VAL A 46 3.96 16.44 1.61
CA VAL A 46 4.52 17.75 2.01
C VAL A 46 5.99 17.70 2.42
N GLY A 47 6.68 16.59 2.18
CA GLY A 47 8.12 16.40 2.44
C GLY A 47 8.47 16.10 3.90
N ARG A 48 7.55 15.51 4.68
CA ARG A 48 7.76 15.19 6.11
C ARG A 48 7.60 13.69 6.40
N PRO A 49 8.43 12.81 5.79
CA PRO A 49 8.32 11.37 5.99
C PRO A 49 8.53 10.91 7.44
N ASP A 50 9.36 11.60 8.24
CA ASP A 50 9.51 11.31 9.67
C ASP A 50 8.20 11.50 10.44
N LYS A 51 7.44 12.56 10.11
CA LYS A 51 6.12 12.83 10.72
C LYS A 51 5.08 11.83 10.25
N ALA A 52 5.15 11.38 9.01
CA ALA A 52 4.31 10.30 8.50
C ALA A 52 4.49 9.01 9.35
N LEU A 53 5.73 8.62 9.63
CA LEU A 53 6.03 7.44 10.45
C LEU A 53 5.63 7.62 11.92
N GLU A 54 5.84 8.81 12.50
CA GLU A 54 5.39 9.13 13.85
C GLU A 54 3.87 8.98 13.98
N LEU A 55 3.12 9.57 13.03
CA LEU A 55 1.67 9.49 12.98
C LEU A 55 1.19 8.03 12.82
N GLY A 56 1.76 7.27 11.89
CA GLY A 56 1.37 5.88 11.65
C GLY A 56 1.58 4.97 12.87
N ARG A 57 2.61 5.24 13.69
CA ARG A 57 2.89 4.49 14.94
C ARG A 57 1.99 4.89 16.11
N SER A 58 1.36 6.07 16.05
CA SER A 58 0.44 6.53 17.10
C SER A 58 -0.90 5.81 17.10
N ILE A 59 -1.22 5.05 16.06
CA ILE A 59 -2.49 4.36 15.88
C ILE A 59 -2.36 2.88 16.26
N ASP A 60 -3.36 2.37 16.96
CA ASP A 60 -3.55 0.93 17.09
C ASP A 60 -4.05 0.34 15.77
N ARG A 61 -3.16 -0.32 15.02
CA ARG A 61 -3.50 -0.94 13.73
C ARG A 61 -4.62 -1.97 13.87
N SER A 62 -4.76 -2.64 15.02
CA SER A 62 -5.79 -3.66 15.21
C SER A 62 -7.21 -3.10 15.30
N ALA A 63 -7.34 -1.80 15.60
CA ALA A 63 -8.63 -1.11 15.64
C ALA A 63 -9.13 -0.65 14.26
N LEU A 64 -8.29 -0.71 13.23
CA LEU A 64 -8.61 -0.33 11.86
C LEU A 64 -9.26 -1.48 11.08
N THR A 65 -10.06 -1.17 10.06
CA THR A 65 -10.46 -2.15 9.05
C THR A 65 -9.24 -2.77 8.37
N VAL A 66 -9.37 -4.00 7.85
CA VAL A 66 -8.26 -4.68 7.15
C VAL A 66 -7.74 -3.87 5.97
N GLY A 67 -8.64 -3.20 5.23
CA GLY A 67 -8.24 -2.30 4.14
C GLY A 67 -7.39 -1.15 4.64
N ALA A 68 -7.83 -0.44 5.69
CA ALA A 68 -7.07 0.66 6.28
C ALA A 68 -5.73 0.21 6.90
N GLN A 69 -5.66 -1.00 7.48
CA GLN A 69 -4.38 -1.59 7.94
C GLN A 69 -3.38 -1.75 6.79
N VAL A 70 -3.84 -2.27 5.65
CA VAL A 70 -3.02 -2.48 4.46
C VAL A 70 -2.61 -1.13 3.87
N SER A 71 -3.54 -0.19 3.71
CA SER A 71 -3.23 1.16 3.23
C SER A 71 -2.24 1.88 4.15
N LEU A 72 -2.34 1.70 5.48
CA LEU A 72 -1.38 2.27 6.43
C LEU A 72 0.02 1.68 6.23
N ALA A 73 0.12 0.36 6.08
CA ALA A 73 1.38 -0.32 5.81
C ALA A 73 2.05 0.18 4.51
N ILE A 74 1.26 0.35 3.44
CA ILE A 74 1.73 0.91 2.17
C ILE A 74 2.24 2.35 2.37
N ALA A 75 1.47 3.22 3.03
CA ALA A 75 1.87 4.60 3.26
C ALA A 75 3.16 4.71 4.12
N MET A 76 3.30 3.90 5.17
CA MET A 76 4.53 3.89 5.98
C MET A 76 5.72 3.30 5.21
N SER A 77 5.51 2.28 4.39
CA SER A 77 6.54 1.75 3.49
C SER A 77 7.03 2.83 2.53
N GLY A 78 6.12 3.60 1.92
CA GLY A 78 6.47 4.78 1.13
C GLY A 78 7.28 5.81 1.92
N ALA A 79 6.92 6.09 3.18
CA ALA A 79 7.67 7.03 4.01
C ALA A 79 9.10 6.54 4.30
N ARG A 80 9.30 5.22 4.40
CA ARG A 80 10.65 4.63 4.53
C ARG A 80 11.45 4.78 3.24
N LEU A 81 10.83 4.62 2.07
CA LEU A 81 11.49 4.83 0.79
C LEU A 81 11.95 6.27 0.62
N ASP A 82 11.14 7.26 1.02
CA ASP A 82 11.53 8.67 0.98
C ASP A 82 12.77 8.97 1.84
N LEU A 83 13.00 8.17 2.88
CA LEU A 83 14.18 8.23 3.76
C LEU A 83 15.35 7.37 3.27
N GLY A 84 15.23 6.71 2.11
CA GLY A 84 16.24 5.78 1.59
C GLY A 84 16.37 4.49 2.39
N GLN A 85 15.34 4.10 3.15
CA GLN A 85 15.34 2.94 4.04
C GLN A 85 14.61 1.75 3.39
N ALA A 86 15.05 1.30 2.23
CA ALA A 86 14.35 0.30 1.41
C ALA A 86 14.14 -1.04 2.12
N GLU A 87 15.11 -1.54 2.89
CA GLU A 87 14.94 -2.79 3.65
C GLU A 87 13.87 -2.65 4.74
N LEU A 88 13.80 -1.49 5.40
CA LEU A 88 12.76 -1.21 6.39
C LEU A 88 11.39 -1.04 5.71
N ALA A 89 11.36 -0.45 4.51
CA ALA A 89 10.14 -0.33 3.71
C ALA A 89 9.57 -1.72 3.37
N LEU A 90 10.43 -2.69 3.05
CA LEU A 90 10.00 -4.05 2.75
C LEU A 90 9.37 -4.70 3.98
N MET A 91 10.01 -4.57 5.14
CA MET A 91 9.48 -5.12 6.40
C MET A 91 8.13 -4.53 6.81
N GLU A 92 7.85 -3.25 6.51
CA GLU A 92 6.52 -2.66 6.79
C GLU A 92 5.40 -3.33 5.97
N LEU A 93 5.71 -3.89 4.78
CA LEU A 93 4.75 -4.55 3.89
C LEU A 93 4.58 -6.04 4.17
N GLU A 94 5.46 -6.66 4.97
CA GLU A 94 5.39 -8.07 5.37
C GLU A 94 4.34 -8.30 6.47
N ILE A 95 3.11 -7.88 6.19
CA ILE A 95 1.95 -8.02 7.07
C ILE A 95 1.19 -9.31 6.78
N PRO A 96 0.37 -9.84 7.74
CA PRO A 96 -0.40 -11.07 7.54
C PRO A 96 -1.32 -11.08 6.32
N GLN A 97 -1.71 -9.90 5.84
CA GLN A 97 -2.56 -9.69 4.66
C GLN A 97 -1.84 -9.95 3.33
N LEU A 98 -0.50 -10.03 3.33
CA LEU A 98 0.32 -10.36 2.16
C LEU A 98 0.24 -11.86 1.86
N ASP A 99 -0.92 -12.31 1.34
CA ASP A 99 -1.16 -13.72 0.95
C ASP A 99 -1.25 -13.83 -0.59
N PRO A 100 -0.23 -14.39 -1.27
CA PRO A 100 -0.19 -14.46 -2.73
C PRO A 100 -1.28 -15.35 -3.35
N ASN A 101 -2.04 -16.10 -2.55
CA ASN A 101 -3.07 -17.02 -3.02
C ASN A 101 -4.49 -16.43 -2.93
N LYS A 102 -4.64 -15.22 -2.39
CA LYS A 102 -5.95 -14.57 -2.21
C LYS A 102 -5.94 -13.20 -2.84
N ALA A 103 -7.06 -12.85 -3.47
CA ALA A 103 -7.31 -11.54 -4.04
C ALA A 103 -8.47 -10.90 -3.28
N PHE A 104 -8.15 -9.99 -2.37
CA PHE A 104 -9.09 -9.06 -1.75
C PHE A 104 -9.00 -7.71 -2.45
N SER A 105 -9.93 -6.79 -2.17
CA SER A 105 -9.94 -5.45 -2.76
C SER A 105 -8.64 -4.66 -2.56
N TYR A 106 -7.93 -4.88 -1.44
CA TYR A 106 -6.64 -4.24 -1.14
C TYR A 106 -5.42 -4.99 -1.69
N SER A 107 -5.58 -6.25 -2.13
CA SER A 107 -4.45 -7.11 -2.52
C SER A 107 -3.64 -6.57 -3.70
N PRO A 108 -4.26 -6.00 -4.77
CA PRO A 108 -3.51 -5.46 -5.90
C PRO A 108 -2.52 -4.37 -5.47
N ASP A 109 -2.98 -3.41 -4.67
CA ASP A 109 -2.16 -2.29 -4.19
C ASP A 109 -1.01 -2.77 -3.30
N LEU A 110 -1.28 -3.73 -2.41
CA LEU A 110 -0.25 -4.30 -1.54
C LEU A 110 0.83 -5.06 -2.35
N PHE A 111 0.43 -5.85 -3.34
CA PHE A 111 1.37 -6.58 -4.19
C PHE A 111 2.20 -5.64 -5.08
N ALA A 112 1.58 -4.59 -5.61
CA ALA A 112 2.27 -3.57 -6.39
C ALA A 112 3.29 -2.80 -5.53
N ALA A 113 2.91 -2.39 -4.31
CA ALA A 113 3.83 -1.74 -3.38
C ALA A 113 5.01 -2.66 -3.01
N TYR A 114 4.74 -3.94 -2.75
CA TYR A 114 5.80 -4.92 -2.45
C TYR A 114 6.76 -5.11 -3.63
N ALA A 115 6.22 -5.18 -4.85
CA ALA A 115 7.02 -5.25 -6.08
C ALA A 115 7.92 -4.01 -6.24
N ALA A 116 7.38 -2.81 -6.03
CA ALA A 116 8.13 -1.56 -6.13
C ALA A 116 9.30 -1.50 -5.13
N VAL A 117 9.10 -1.92 -3.88
CA VAL A 117 10.18 -1.96 -2.88
C VAL A 117 11.24 -3.01 -3.25
N LEU A 118 10.85 -4.17 -3.78
CA LEU A 118 11.80 -5.17 -4.26
C LEU A 118 12.65 -4.65 -5.42
N GLU A 119 12.05 -3.84 -6.30
CA GLU A 119 12.77 -3.20 -7.40
C GLU A 119 13.80 -2.19 -6.89
N GLU A 120 13.45 -1.37 -5.91
CA GLU A 120 14.37 -0.44 -5.24
C GLU A 120 15.56 -1.18 -4.59
N LEU A 121 15.33 -2.38 -4.07
CA LEU A 121 16.37 -3.27 -3.52
C LEU A 121 17.18 -4.02 -4.59
N GLY A 122 16.88 -3.82 -5.89
CA GLY A 122 17.54 -4.51 -7.01
C GLY A 122 17.12 -5.97 -7.21
N ARG A 123 16.07 -6.44 -6.51
CA ARG A 123 15.52 -7.81 -6.63
C ARG A 123 14.50 -7.91 -7.78
N THR A 124 14.94 -7.55 -8.98
CA THR A 124 14.09 -7.33 -10.16
C THR A 124 13.27 -8.55 -10.59
N GLU A 125 13.83 -9.76 -10.51
CA GLU A 125 13.11 -10.99 -10.85
C GLU A 125 11.93 -11.28 -9.90
N GLU A 126 12.11 -10.99 -8.60
CA GLU A 126 11.05 -11.12 -7.60
C GLU A 126 10.02 -10.01 -7.73
N ALA A 127 10.47 -8.76 -7.96
CA ALA A 127 9.59 -7.63 -8.25
C ALA A 127 8.65 -7.95 -9.41
N ALA A 128 9.18 -8.45 -10.53
CA ALA A 128 8.38 -8.83 -11.69
C ALA A 128 7.37 -9.96 -11.39
N GLN A 129 7.70 -10.89 -10.50
CA GLN A 129 6.75 -11.93 -10.06
C GLN A 129 5.61 -11.34 -9.24
N TRP A 130 5.91 -10.43 -8.32
CA TRP A 130 4.89 -9.75 -7.51
C TRP A 130 4.04 -8.79 -8.32
N GLN A 131 4.62 -8.09 -9.31
CA GLN A 131 3.85 -7.25 -10.21
C GLN A 131 2.83 -8.07 -11.01
N ARG A 132 3.22 -9.24 -11.54
CA ARG A 132 2.27 -10.16 -12.20
C ARG A 132 1.15 -10.60 -11.25
N ARG A 133 1.44 -10.81 -9.97
CA ARG A 133 0.42 -11.13 -8.95
C ARG A 133 -0.51 -9.95 -8.72
N ALA A 134 0.01 -8.73 -8.67
CA ALA A 134 -0.79 -7.51 -8.57
C ALA A 134 -1.79 -7.41 -9.73
N ASP A 135 -1.33 -7.60 -10.97
CA ASP A 135 -2.18 -7.54 -12.16
C ASP A 135 -3.26 -8.64 -12.17
N VAL A 136 -2.90 -9.87 -11.75
CA VAL A 136 -3.85 -10.98 -11.62
C VAL A 136 -4.89 -10.69 -10.53
N ALA A 137 -4.46 -10.18 -9.38
CA ALA A 137 -5.36 -9.80 -8.30
C ALA A 137 -6.31 -8.67 -8.74
N ALA A 138 -5.81 -7.66 -9.46
CA ALA A 138 -6.62 -6.55 -9.96
C ALA A 138 -7.73 -7.06 -10.89
N ARG A 139 -7.37 -7.94 -11.85
CA ARG A 139 -8.34 -8.58 -12.75
C ARG A 139 -9.37 -9.43 -12.00
N ALA A 140 -8.93 -10.18 -10.98
CA ALA A 140 -9.83 -11.01 -10.18
C ALA A 140 -10.82 -10.17 -9.36
N VAL A 141 -10.37 -9.09 -8.72
CA VAL A 141 -11.22 -8.16 -7.97
C VAL A 141 -12.23 -7.51 -8.90
N PHE A 142 -11.78 -6.97 -10.04
CA PHE A 142 -12.65 -6.33 -11.03
C PHE A 142 -13.74 -7.29 -11.55
N ALA A 143 -13.36 -8.54 -11.88
CA ALA A 143 -14.33 -9.54 -12.30
C ALA A 143 -15.34 -9.90 -11.20
N ALA A 144 -14.90 -9.98 -9.93
CA ALA A 144 -15.77 -10.26 -8.79
C ALA A 144 -16.77 -9.12 -8.50
N GLU A 145 -16.40 -7.88 -8.81
CA GLU A 145 -17.27 -6.69 -8.68
C GLU A 145 -18.27 -6.55 -9.84
N GLY A 146 -18.29 -7.49 -10.80
CA GLY A 146 -19.19 -7.45 -11.94
C GLY A 146 -18.69 -6.61 -13.10
N GLY A 147 -17.37 -6.39 -13.21
CA GLY A 147 -16.74 -5.82 -14.41
C GLY A 147 -16.32 -6.88 -15.44
N GLY A 148 -16.54 -8.16 -15.15
CA GLY A 148 -16.06 -9.29 -15.95
C GLY A 148 -17.03 -9.84 -16.99
N ASP A 149 -18.27 -9.34 -17.04
CA ASP A 149 -19.16 -9.55 -18.18
C ASP A 149 -18.86 -8.45 -19.21
N ASP A 150 -18.12 -8.82 -20.27
CA ASP A 150 -17.82 -7.96 -21.43
C ASP A 150 -19.12 -7.38 -22.05
N GLU A 151 -19.61 -6.25 -21.52
CA GLU A 151 -20.40 -5.32 -22.30
C GLU A 151 -19.39 -4.50 -23.10
N THR A 152 -19.08 -4.97 -24.32
CA THR A 152 -18.27 -4.20 -25.27
C THR A 152 -18.98 -2.88 -25.52
N ILE A 153 -18.50 -1.80 -24.89
CA ILE A 153 -18.96 -0.43 -25.18
C ILE A 153 -18.38 -0.07 -26.54
N GLU A 154 -19.16 -0.30 -27.60
CA GLU A 154 -18.86 0.22 -28.94
C GLU A 154 -19.07 1.74 -28.89
N VAL A 155 -17.96 2.49 -28.77
CA VAL A 155 -17.98 3.94 -28.88
C VAL A 155 -18.21 4.29 -30.35
N VAL A 156 -19.48 4.43 -30.72
CA VAL A 156 -19.87 4.99 -32.02
C VAL A 156 -19.68 6.50 -31.92
N GLU A 157 -18.65 7.01 -32.59
CA GLU A 157 -18.47 8.45 -32.81
C GLU A 157 -19.54 8.89 -33.83
N GLU A 158 -20.69 9.35 -33.34
CA GLU A 158 -21.71 9.97 -34.19
C GLU A 158 -21.23 11.38 -34.58
N GLU A 159 -20.84 11.55 -35.85
CA GLU A 159 -20.62 12.87 -36.45
C GLU A 159 -21.96 13.62 -36.53
N ASP A 160 -22.24 14.45 -35.54
CA ASP A 160 -23.44 15.29 -35.46
C ASP A 160 -23.40 16.42 -36.52
N GLU A 161 -23.67 16.11 -37.79
CA GLU A 161 -23.80 17.09 -38.88
C GLU A 161 -25.13 17.89 -38.82
N SER A 162 -25.51 18.42 -37.66
CA SER A 162 -26.74 19.23 -37.56
C SER A 162 -26.69 20.43 -36.61
N PHE A 163 -25.58 21.17 -36.57
CA PHE A 163 -25.64 22.57 -36.15
C PHE A 163 -26.05 23.46 -37.34
N THR A 164 -27.34 23.47 -37.69
CA THR A 164 -27.87 24.48 -38.62
C THR A 164 -27.93 25.83 -37.90
N VAL A 165 -26.92 26.66 -38.14
CA VAL A 165 -26.98 28.10 -37.87
C VAL A 165 -28.17 28.66 -38.66
N ILE A 166 -29.21 29.13 -37.96
CA ILE A 166 -30.25 29.96 -38.57
C ILE A 166 -29.61 31.31 -38.88
N GLU A 167 -29.06 31.41 -40.08
CA GLU A 167 -28.48 32.64 -40.61
C GLU A 167 -29.61 33.56 -41.07
N GLY A 168 -29.91 34.55 -40.24
CA GLY A 168 -30.74 35.69 -40.60
C GLY A 168 -29.90 36.84 -41.13
N GLY A 169 -29.72 36.89 -42.45
CA GLY A 169 -29.81 38.14 -43.20
C GLY A 169 -28.56 38.97 -43.46
N ASP A 170 -28.19 38.96 -44.74
CA ASP A 170 -27.70 40.06 -45.58
C ASP A 170 -26.17 40.23 -45.76
N ALA A 171 -25.82 40.17 -47.04
CA ALA A 171 -24.50 40.04 -47.66
C ALA A 171 -23.72 41.40 -47.65
N PRO A 172 -22.46 41.56 -48.18
CA PRO A 172 -22.05 41.09 -49.52
C PRO A 172 -20.57 40.73 -49.77
N THR A 173 -20.37 39.79 -50.71
CA THR A 173 -19.36 39.80 -51.82
C THR A 173 -17.86 39.72 -51.45
N ALA A 174 -16.96 39.04 -52.16
CA ALA A 174 -16.94 38.49 -53.51
C ALA A 174 -15.83 37.44 -53.63
N ALA A 175 -16.08 36.44 -54.46
CA ALA A 175 -15.17 35.84 -55.45
C ALA A 175 -13.89 35.11 -54.98
N PHE A 176 -13.38 34.28 -55.92
CA PHE A 176 -12.17 33.45 -55.93
C PHE A 176 -12.44 32.04 -55.33
N ASP A 177 -12.73 30.98 -56.10
CA ASP A 177 -12.02 30.46 -57.30
C ASP A 177 -10.52 30.32 -56.95
N ASP A 178 -9.84 29.19 -56.93
CA ASP A 178 -10.00 27.89 -57.58
C ASP A 178 -8.76 27.05 -57.16
N GLU A 179 -8.91 25.73 -57.20
CA GLU A 179 -7.88 24.68 -57.34
C GLU A 179 -6.53 24.72 -56.58
N SER A 180 -6.23 23.61 -55.88
CA SER A 180 -5.22 22.61 -56.29
C SER A 180 -4.32 22.10 -55.14
N GLU A 181 -4.54 20.81 -54.82
CA GLU A 181 -3.56 19.73 -54.73
C GLU A 181 -2.23 19.89 -53.93
N SER A 182 -2.09 18.94 -52.99
CA SER A 182 -0.95 18.02 -52.88
C SER A 182 0.37 18.48 -52.21
N ALA A 183 0.51 17.95 -50.98
CA ALA A 183 1.47 16.90 -50.62
C ALA A 183 2.92 17.24 -50.23
N GLU A 184 3.32 16.53 -49.17
CA GLU A 184 4.65 16.11 -48.74
C GLU A 184 5.70 17.13 -48.28
N SER A 185 5.95 17.07 -46.96
CA SER A 185 7.21 16.60 -46.34
C SER A 185 8.51 17.41 -46.48
N SER A 186 9.25 17.38 -45.37
CA SER A 186 10.73 17.42 -45.25
C SER A 186 11.33 18.68 -44.60
N ASP A 187 11.79 18.47 -43.36
CA ASP A 187 13.15 18.69 -42.81
C ASP A 187 13.85 20.06 -42.93
N GLY A 188 14.58 20.40 -41.86
CA GLY A 188 15.79 21.24 -41.98
C GLY A 188 15.85 22.51 -41.15
N THR A 189 16.25 22.35 -39.88
CA THR A 189 17.33 23.10 -39.18
C THR A 189 17.43 24.64 -39.27
N GLY A 190 17.61 25.28 -38.10
CA GLY A 190 18.63 26.34 -37.95
C GLY A 190 18.15 27.67 -37.39
N ASP A 191 18.45 27.87 -36.10
CA ASP A 191 19.11 29.05 -35.49
C ASP A 191 18.70 30.47 -35.91
N GLY A 192 18.29 31.26 -34.91
CA GLY A 192 18.07 32.69 -35.04
C GLY A 192 17.55 33.32 -33.75
N ASP A 193 18.48 33.69 -32.88
CA ASP A 193 18.32 34.72 -31.83
C ASP A 193 17.56 35.97 -32.32
N ASP A 194 16.76 36.56 -31.42
CA ASP A 194 16.49 38.00 -31.21
C ASP A 194 15.15 38.11 -30.43
N ASP A 195 15.15 38.06 -29.10
CA ASP A 195 15.39 39.16 -28.15
C ASP A 195 14.15 40.06 -27.90
N LEU A 196 13.94 40.37 -26.62
CA LEU A 196 13.08 41.42 -26.02
C LEU A 196 11.57 41.15 -25.80
N VAL A 197 11.21 40.74 -24.57
CA VAL A 197 10.39 41.59 -23.68
C VAL A 197 10.78 41.40 -22.21
N ASP A 198 11.30 42.49 -21.64
CA ASP A 198 11.40 42.77 -20.22
C ASP A 198 10.02 42.68 -19.57
N ALA A 199 9.91 41.88 -18.51
CA ALA A 199 8.88 42.03 -17.50
C ALA A 199 9.52 41.79 -16.13
N ASP A 200 10.17 42.84 -15.63
CA ASP A 200 10.48 43.03 -14.22
C ASP A 200 9.22 42.76 -13.37
N VAL A 201 9.19 41.63 -12.68
CA VAL A 201 8.32 41.41 -11.52
C VAL A 201 9.24 41.28 -10.31
N ASP A 202 9.76 42.44 -9.91
CA ASP A 202 10.42 42.67 -8.62
C ASP A 202 9.29 43.00 -7.62
N GLU A 203 8.63 41.98 -7.06
CA GLU A 203 7.88 42.16 -5.81
C GLU A 203 8.69 41.56 -4.65
N PRO A 204 9.06 42.37 -3.64
CA PRO A 204 9.80 41.86 -2.49
C PRO A 204 8.89 40.98 -1.63
N ILE A 205 9.33 39.74 -1.42
CA ILE A 205 8.78 38.86 -0.38
C ILE A 205 9.17 39.48 0.96
N GLU A 206 8.21 40.14 1.63
CA GLU A 206 8.37 40.53 3.03
C GLU A 206 8.47 39.27 3.88
N ALA A 207 9.67 39.04 4.40
CA ALA A 207 9.92 38.10 5.49
C ALA A 207 9.58 38.76 6.84
N ASP A 208 9.16 37.90 7.78
CA ASP A 208 8.97 38.12 9.21
C ASP A 208 7.62 38.66 9.70
N GLU A 209 6.68 37.74 9.91
CA GLU A 209 5.90 37.71 11.16
C GLU A 209 6.37 36.49 11.96
N PRO A 210 6.92 36.65 13.19
CA PRO A 210 7.27 35.52 14.03
C PRO A 210 6.00 34.79 14.44
N ILE A 211 5.95 33.49 14.20
CA ILE A 211 4.95 32.60 14.81
C ILE A 211 5.12 32.72 16.33
N GLU A 212 4.22 33.43 17.00
CA GLU A 212 4.13 33.39 18.44
C GLU A 212 3.93 31.93 18.86
N ALA A 213 4.83 31.44 19.70
CA ALA A 213 4.71 30.15 20.33
C ALA A 213 3.49 30.18 21.26
N ASP A 214 2.34 29.75 20.75
CA ASP A 214 1.19 29.42 21.58
C ASP A 214 1.57 28.24 22.49
N GLU A 215 1.79 28.61 23.75
CA GLU A 215 1.53 27.91 25.01
C GLU A 215 1.96 26.43 25.14
N PRO A 216 2.75 26.07 26.18
CA PRO A 216 2.95 24.67 26.51
C PRO A 216 1.61 24.02 26.85
N ILE A 217 1.29 22.91 26.17
CA ILE A 217 0.21 22.02 26.56
C ILE A 217 0.49 21.57 27.99
N GLU A 218 -0.27 22.05 28.97
CA GLU A 218 -0.31 21.45 30.30
C GLU A 218 -0.79 20.01 30.13
N LEU A 219 0.15 19.08 30.27
CA LEU A 219 -0.14 17.69 30.53
C LEU A 219 -0.97 17.66 31.81
N ASP A 220 -2.26 17.30 31.67
CA ASP A 220 -3.11 16.91 32.79
C ASP A 220 -2.36 15.87 33.61
N ASP A 221 -2.01 16.26 34.83
CA ASP A 221 -1.40 15.43 35.86
C ASP A 221 -2.31 14.23 36.13
N PRO A 222 -1.84 12.97 36.02
CA PRO A 222 -2.67 11.83 36.38
C PRO A 222 -2.99 11.92 37.87
N ALA A 223 -4.27 12.10 38.16
CA ALA A 223 -4.86 12.13 39.49
C ALA A 223 -4.16 11.19 40.49
N ASP A 224 -3.59 11.80 41.52
CA ASP A 224 -3.15 11.16 42.75
C ASP A 224 -4.32 10.34 43.37
N PRO A 225 -4.20 9.00 43.48
CA PRO A 225 -5.26 8.18 44.06
C PRO A 225 -5.22 8.13 45.60
N ASP A 226 -4.38 8.92 46.29
CA ASP A 226 -4.09 8.71 47.72
C ASP A 226 -4.43 9.91 48.64
N ALA A 227 -5.51 10.64 48.36
CA ALA A 227 -5.98 11.73 49.21
C ALA A 227 -7.49 11.71 49.47
N ALA A 228 -7.97 10.80 50.34
CA ALA A 228 -9.07 11.08 51.28
C ALA A 228 -9.26 9.91 52.27
N LEU A 229 -8.55 9.95 53.39
CA LEU A 229 -9.01 9.36 54.64
C LEU A 229 -9.17 10.49 55.67
N ASP A 230 -10.26 10.36 56.44
CA ASP A 230 -10.59 11.01 57.72
C ASP A 230 -11.05 12.49 57.67
N GLU A 231 -12.11 12.93 58.34
CA GLU A 231 -12.89 12.35 59.45
C GLU A 231 -14.24 13.13 59.63
N ASP A 232 -15.24 12.39 60.11
CA ASP A 232 -16.31 12.73 61.07
C ASP A 232 -17.54 13.64 60.78
N ASP A 233 -18.64 13.10 61.34
CA ASP A 233 -19.80 13.76 61.96
C ASP A 233 -21.13 13.81 61.15
N THR A 234 -22.02 12.84 61.38
CA THR A 234 -23.27 13.05 62.16
C THR A 234 -24.24 11.85 62.11
N ALA A 235 -24.44 11.29 63.31
CA ALA A 235 -25.68 10.76 63.91
C ALA A 235 -26.81 10.11 63.06
N GLY A 236 -27.13 8.86 63.43
CA GLY A 236 -28.49 8.50 63.85
C GLY A 236 -29.14 7.30 63.15
N GLY A 237 -29.33 6.20 63.90
CA GLY A 237 -30.27 5.14 63.50
C GLY A 237 -29.92 3.75 64.05
N GLU A 238 -30.26 3.51 65.31
CA GLU A 238 -30.23 2.20 65.97
C GLU A 238 -31.23 1.23 65.32
N THR A 239 -30.86 -0.04 65.10
CA THR A 239 -31.58 -1.20 65.63
C THR A 239 -30.71 -2.46 65.60
N GLU A 240 -30.61 -3.04 66.78
CA GLU A 240 -30.16 -4.35 67.23
C GLU A 240 -30.52 -5.52 66.30
N ASP A 241 -29.68 -6.56 66.22
CA ASP A 241 -29.99 -7.90 66.78
C ASP A 241 -28.91 -8.96 66.43
N SER A 242 -28.34 -9.56 67.48
CA SER A 242 -27.81 -10.93 67.64
C SER A 242 -26.91 -11.58 66.55
N GLY A 243 -25.75 -12.17 66.83
CA GLY A 243 -25.08 -12.52 68.08
C GLY A 243 -24.02 -13.62 67.84
N LEU A 244 -23.05 -13.72 68.78
CA LEU A 244 -22.23 -14.90 69.14
C LEU A 244 -21.23 -15.43 68.09
N ASP A 245 -19.98 -15.82 68.35
CA ASP A 245 -18.97 -15.63 69.41
C ASP A 245 -17.64 -16.17 68.79
N PRO A 246 -16.45 -15.83 69.32
CA PRO A 246 -15.14 -16.11 68.71
C PRO A 246 -14.50 -17.41 69.24
N ILE A 247 -13.66 -18.05 68.41
CA ILE A 247 -12.79 -19.15 68.86
C ILE A 247 -11.33 -18.72 68.66
N ALA A 248 -10.71 -18.34 69.78
CA ALA A 248 -9.28 -18.39 70.09
C ALA A 248 -8.82 -19.86 70.13
N ALA A 249 -7.57 -20.30 70.05
CA ALA A 249 -6.21 -19.79 69.89
C ALA A 249 -5.33 -21.05 69.67
N ASP A 250 -4.01 -20.84 69.56
CA ASP A 250 -2.94 -21.81 69.90
C ASP A 250 -2.72 -22.95 68.88
N ASP A 251 -1.54 -23.51 68.63
CA ASP A 251 -0.12 -23.32 68.99
C ASP A 251 0.61 -24.52 68.31
N ASP A 252 1.92 -24.44 68.23
CA ASP A 252 2.88 -25.56 68.11
C ASP A 252 3.16 -26.30 66.78
N SER A 253 4.38 -26.06 66.28
CA SER A 253 5.50 -27.03 66.23
C SER A 253 5.29 -28.41 65.56
N ASP A 254 5.86 -28.62 64.36
CA ASP A 254 7.16 -29.31 64.12
C ASP A 254 7.42 -29.51 62.59
N PRO A 255 8.68 -29.42 62.10
CA PRO A 255 9.08 -29.76 60.74
C PRO A 255 9.87 -31.09 60.67
N ASP A 256 9.33 -32.10 59.99
CA ASP A 256 10.07 -33.29 59.55
C ASP A 256 10.40 -33.14 58.05
N ALA A 257 11.66 -32.92 57.67
CA ALA A 257 12.69 -33.95 57.50
C ALA A 257 12.37 -34.94 56.36
N ASP A 258 12.90 -34.65 55.16
CA ASP A 258 13.53 -35.73 54.39
C ASP A 258 14.89 -35.24 53.87
N ASP A 259 15.84 -36.11 54.09
CA ASP A 259 17.28 -35.96 54.08
C ASP A 259 17.80 -36.88 52.98
N SER A 260 18.57 -36.32 52.06
CA SER A 260 19.71 -37.02 51.47
C SER A 260 20.61 -36.02 50.76
N ASP A 261 21.59 -35.51 51.51
CA ASP A 261 23.01 -35.85 51.31
C ASP A 261 23.41 -36.36 49.90
N ALA A 262 24.50 -35.94 49.26
CA ALA A 262 25.66 -35.19 49.71
C ALA A 262 26.59 -34.95 48.51
N ASP A 263 27.12 -33.72 48.43
CA ASP A 263 28.56 -33.44 48.47
C ASP A 263 29.46 -33.85 47.29
N SER A 264 30.02 -32.86 46.58
CA SER A 264 31.49 -32.71 46.50
C SER A 264 31.94 -31.51 45.67
N VAL A 265 32.40 -30.50 46.41
CA VAL A 265 33.71 -29.83 46.31
C VAL A 265 34.33 -29.44 44.93
N ALA A 266 34.33 -28.11 44.74
CA ALA A 266 35.51 -27.24 44.55
C ALA A 266 36.26 -27.17 43.18
N PRO A 267 36.89 -26.00 42.89
CA PRO A 267 37.37 -25.60 41.58
C PRO A 267 38.86 -25.89 41.38
N VAL A 268 39.30 -25.95 40.11
CA VAL A 268 40.72 -25.93 39.75
C VAL A 268 40.95 -25.12 38.48
N ASP A 269 41.66 -24.00 38.65
CA ASP A 269 42.48 -23.35 37.63
C ASP A 269 43.59 -24.31 37.17
N SER A 270 43.94 -24.29 35.88
CA SER A 270 45.33 -24.16 35.39
C SER A 270 45.45 -24.52 33.90
N ASP A 271 45.90 -23.54 33.11
CA ASP A 271 46.91 -23.60 32.05
C ASP A 271 47.00 -24.84 31.14
N THR A 272 46.92 -24.61 29.82
CA THR A 272 47.93 -25.11 28.85
C THR A 272 47.82 -24.38 27.49
N ASP A 273 48.95 -23.78 27.12
CA ASP A 273 49.43 -23.35 25.81
C ASP A 273 48.94 -24.15 24.58
N SER A 274 48.59 -23.43 23.49
CA SER A 274 49.11 -23.72 22.13
C SER A 274 48.83 -22.58 21.13
N ILE A 275 49.87 -21.77 20.98
CA ILE A 275 50.43 -21.13 19.77
C ILE A 275 50.12 -21.99 18.50
N ALA A 276 49.63 -21.49 17.36
CA ALA A 276 50.28 -20.58 16.40
C ALA A 276 49.29 -20.13 15.28
N PRO A 277 49.60 -19.04 14.52
CA PRO A 277 48.85 -18.56 13.37
C PRO A 277 49.28 -19.25 12.07
N ILE A 278 48.41 -19.29 11.06
CA ILE A 278 48.78 -19.64 9.67
C ILE A 278 48.49 -18.43 8.80
N ASP A 279 49.51 -17.60 8.63
CA ASP A 279 49.72 -16.85 7.39
C ASP A 279 50.21 -17.84 6.32
N SER A 280 49.64 -17.78 5.13
CA SER A 280 50.34 -18.18 3.93
C SER A 280 49.83 -17.39 2.73
N ASP A 281 50.66 -16.41 2.36
CA ASP A 281 50.68 -15.76 1.07
C ASP A 281 50.59 -16.76 -0.09
N THR A 282 49.85 -16.40 -1.13
CA THR A 282 50.10 -16.91 -2.48
C THR A 282 49.79 -15.80 -3.48
N ASP A 283 50.84 -15.00 -3.74
CA ASP A 283 51.08 -14.39 -5.05
C ASP A 283 51.28 -15.49 -6.09
N SER A 284 50.59 -15.41 -7.24
CA SER A 284 51.04 -16.02 -8.50
C SER A 284 50.28 -15.42 -9.69
N ASP A 285 50.91 -14.42 -10.29
CA ASP A 285 51.18 -14.28 -11.72
C ASP A 285 50.07 -14.62 -12.75
N ALA A 286 49.53 -13.57 -13.38
CA ALA A 286 49.40 -13.50 -14.84
C ALA A 286 50.75 -13.03 -15.43
N PRO A 287 51.06 -13.07 -16.76
CA PRO A 287 50.21 -13.34 -17.94
C PRO A 287 50.88 -14.26 -19.01
N THR A 288 50.12 -14.69 -20.03
CA THR A 288 50.70 -14.99 -21.37
C THR A 288 49.69 -14.80 -22.50
N ASP A 289 50.07 -13.96 -23.46
CA ASP A 289 49.51 -13.81 -24.81
C ASP A 289 49.62 -15.09 -25.66
N SER A 290 48.66 -15.27 -26.57
CA SER A 290 48.79 -15.93 -27.89
C SER A 290 47.47 -15.63 -28.63
N ASP A 291 47.38 -14.70 -29.56
CA ASP A 291 47.92 -14.64 -30.92
C ASP A 291 47.46 -15.76 -31.87
N GLY A 292 46.96 -15.33 -33.04
CA GLY A 292 46.62 -16.09 -34.26
C GLY A 292 45.26 -16.78 -34.26
N SER A 293 44.43 -16.74 -35.29
CA SER A 293 44.53 -16.19 -36.65
C SER A 293 43.21 -16.52 -37.38
N ASP A 294 42.83 -15.69 -38.34
CA ASP A 294 42.23 -16.03 -39.66
C ASP A 294 41.08 -17.07 -39.74
N ASP A 295 39.92 -16.72 -40.31
CA ASP A 295 39.75 -16.71 -41.77
C ASP A 295 38.33 -16.25 -42.16
N ALA A 296 38.23 -15.64 -43.33
CA ALA A 296 37.00 -15.23 -43.99
C ALA A 296 36.38 -16.38 -44.80
N VAL A 297 35.30 -16.08 -45.53
CA VAL A 297 34.50 -16.89 -46.48
C VAL A 297 33.32 -17.64 -45.83
N ASP A 298 32.12 -17.78 -46.41
CA ASP A 298 31.59 -17.49 -47.74
C ASP A 298 30.05 -17.36 -47.68
N SER A 299 29.54 -16.71 -48.71
CA SER A 299 28.17 -16.55 -49.21
C SER A 299 27.43 -17.87 -49.52
N ASP A 300 26.10 -17.92 -49.31
CA ASP A 300 25.04 -18.56 -50.15
C ASP A 300 23.71 -18.49 -49.36
N SER A 301 22.72 -17.63 -49.65
CA SER A 301 21.78 -17.64 -50.78
C SER A 301 21.06 -18.98 -51.00
N VAL A 302 19.83 -19.13 -50.49
CA VAL A 302 18.76 -19.84 -51.23
C VAL A 302 17.37 -19.51 -50.67
N ASP A 303 16.59 -18.84 -51.52
CA ASP A 303 15.15 -18.89 -51.62
C ASP A 303 14.55 -20.31 -51.46
N ALA A 304 13.41 -20.43 -50.78
CA ALA A 304 12.22 -21.15 -51.25
C ALA A 304 11.09 -21.18 -50.19
N ASP A 305 10.13 -20.27 -50.34
CA ASP A 305 8.69 -20.61 -50.32
C ASP A 305 8.33 -20.95 -51.80
N PRO A 306 7.22 -21.64 -52.22
CA PRO A 306 5.97 -21.91 -51.52
C PRO A 306 5.31 -23.29 -51.79
N THR A 307 4.24 -23.64 -51.07
CA THR A 307 3.04 -24.24 -51.72
C THR A 307 1.79 -24.20 -50.83
N VAL A 308 0.72 -23.72 -51.46
CA VAL A 308 -0.65 -23.51 -51.01
C VAL A 308 -1.56 -24.70 -51.40
N ALA A 309 -2.62 -24.88 -50.60
CA ALA A 309 -3.95 -25.47 -50.88
C ALA A 309 -4.17 -26.99 -50.90
N HIS A 310 -5.11 -27.42 -50.03
CA HIS A 310 -6.32 -28.10 -50.51
C HIS A 310 -7.53 -27.93 -49.57
N ASP A 311 -8.64 -27.53 -50.18
CA ASP A 311 -10.04 -27.52 -49.73
C ASP A 311 -10.59 -28.91 -49.38
N ALA A 312 -11.62 -28.92 -48.52
CA ALA A 312 -12.97 -29.49 -48.77
C ALA A 312 -13.59 -30.27 -47.60
N ASP A 313 -14.74 -29.74 -47.14
CA ASP A 313 -16.01 -30.39 -46.75
C ASP A 313 -16.03 -31.70 -45.95
N ALA A 314 -16.73 -31.67 -44.81
CA ALA A 314 -17.70 -32.72 -44.43
C ALA A 314 -18.65 -32.26 -43.30
N ASP A 315 -19.95 -32.18 -43.66
CA ASP A 315 -21.11 -32.27 -42.78
C ASP A 315 -21.03 -33.39 -41.73
N ALA A 316 -21.53 -33.14 -40.51
CA ALA A 316 -22.16 -34.17 -39.69
C ALA A 316 -23.06 -33.55 -38.59
N ASP A 317 -24.37 -33.70 -38.80
CA ASP A 317 -25.43 -33.63 -37.79
C ASP A 317 -25.12 -34.52 -36.56
N ALA A 318 -25.42 -34.02 -35.36
CA ALA A 318 -25.78 -34.86 -34.22
C ALA A 318 -26.59 -34.06 -33.16
N ASP A 319 -27.90 -34.17 -33.29
CA ASP A 319 -28.86 -34.04 -32.19
C ASP A 319 -28.40 -34.82 -30.95
N THR A 320 -28.45 -34.21 -29.77
CA THR A 320 -28.71 -34.93 -28.52
C THR A 320 -29.53 -34.07 -27.57
N ASP A 321 -30.85 -34.28 -27.64
CA ASP A 321 -31.78 -34.11 -26.53
C ASP A 321 -31.34 -34.96 -25.34
N THR A 322 -31.23 -34.35 -24.16
CA THR A 322 -31.38 -35.07 -22.89
C THR A 322 -32.30 -34.29 -21.95
N ASP A 323 -33.58 -34.57 -22.15
CA ASP A 323 -34.64 -34.54 -21.14
C ASP A 323 -34.29 -35.51 -20.00
N THR A 324 -34.31 -35.06 -18.75
CA THR A 324 -34.34 -35.92 -17.56
C THR A 324 -35.12 -35.19 -16.45
N THR A 325 -36.42 -35.42 -16.47
CA THR A 325 -37.30 -35.79 -15.33
C THR A 325 -36.86 -35.38 -13.91
N ASP A 326 -37.55 -34.36 -13.40
CA ASP A 326 -38.54 -34.49 -12.31
C ASP A 326 -38.42 -35.73 -11.38
N THR A 327 -38.06 -35.51 -10.12
CA THR A 327 -38.41 -36.38 -8.98
C THR A 327 -38.37 -35.56 -7.69
N ASP A 328 -39.56 -35.14 -7.26
CA ASP A 328 -40.03 -35.00 -5.88
C ASP A 328 -39.35 -35.98 -4.89
N GLU A 329 -38.79 -35.48 -3.77
CA GLU A 329 -39.12 -35.99 -2.42
C GLU A 329 -38.49 -35.12 -1.30
N GLU A 330 -39.28 -34.21 -0.72
CA GLU A 330 -39.03 -33.65 0.61
C GLU A 330 -39.50 -34.63 1.71
N PRO A 331 -38.69 -34.97 2.73
CA PRO A 331 -39.20 -35.57 3.94
C PRO A 331 -39.43 -34.53 5.05
N ARG A 332 -40.72 -34.20 5.22
CA ARG A 332 -41.46 -33.94 6.46
C ARG A 332 -40.69 -33.44 7.69
N VAL A 333 -41.04 -32.21 8.04
CA VAL A 333 -41.19 -31.67 9.40
C VAL A 333 -41.96 -32.65 10.31
N GLN A 334 -41.35 -33.04 11.42
CA GLN A 334 -42.06 -33.41 12.65
C GLN A 334 -41.42 -32.66 13.81
N ASN A 335 -42.09 -31.59 14.24
CA ASN A 335 -41.89 -30.95 15.53
C ASN A 335 -43.21 -31.12 16.28
N PRO A 336 -43.24 -31.74 17.48
CA PRO A 336 -44.41 -31.70 18.34
C PRO A 336 -44.39 -30.44 19.23
N GLU A 337 -45.58 -29.87 19.38
CA GLU A 337 -46.06 -28.80 20.29
C GLU A 337 -45.52 -28.98 21.72
N ASP A 338 -45.22 -27.93 22.52
CA ASP A 338 -45.98 -26.72 22.88
C ASP A 338 -45.06 -25.50 23.09
#